data_AF-A0A3M1L2H5-F1
#
_entry.id   AF-A0A3M1L2H5-F1
#
_cell.length_a   1.000
_cell.length_b   1.000
_cell.length_c   1.000
_cell.angle_alpha   90.00
_cell.angle_beta   90.00
_cell.angle_gamma   90.00
#
_symmetry.space_group_name_H-M   'P 1'
#
loop_
_entity.id
_entity.type
_entity.pdbx_description
1 polymer ?
#
loop_
_entity_poly.entity_id
_entity_poly.type
_entity_poly.pdbx_seq_one_letter_code
_entity_poly.pdbx_strand_id
1 'polypeptide(L)'
;MTTAESDKTGGGRAEAARAGAPVRVIADDAVELGFDEALSAVRRLRGGPGRRLLKPLLLLCAPLLGALDDRSKRALEEATGDSRVFSTAMATALNVVLDFFLYPIAGYFVGLAAGNPPLTESDRGWIVLGLLVATAETLVRWREGIFHARPAEHIRHGGSAYGAPVGWLLRPLVSQVVRWRRSGVVPVDGFFSPEFESKRERERRYGEVYTVEEHDAGAYVRLELPRRVPPSAARDQLGLGEEMPDYDVRVALEGERLVVRGRVEDDRLRAVCGISPAFPADFAAEIPVTGPFGGFGYRYQDKTLEIVVLKKGARVDGDGSNQRARG
;
A
#
# COMPACT_ATOMS: atom_id res chain seq x y z
N MET A 1 -15.43 -33.65 -60.50
CA MET A 1 -16.34 -32.81 -59.71
C MET A 1 -15.80 -32.80 -58.28
N THR A 2 -14.99 -31.80 -57.89
CA THR A 2 -15.40 -30.57 -57.15
C THR A 2 -15.95 -30.93 -55.76
N THR A 3 -15.49 -30.43 -54.60
CA THR A 3 -14.64 -29.27 -54.22
C THR A 3 -14.44 -29.29 -52.69
N ALA A 4 -13.34 -28.66 -52.21
CA ALA A 4 -13.20 -27.78 -51.02
C ALA A 4 -13.49 -28.34 -49.60
N GLU A 5 -12.61 -28.23 -48.58
CA GLU A 5 -11.93 -27.06 -47.98
C GLU A 5 -12.87 -26.12 -47.19
N SER A 6 -12.42 -25.71 -45.98
CA SER A 6 -13.03 -24.79 -44.96
C SER A 6 -13.44 -25.53 -43.67
N ASP A 7 -13.09 -25.13 -42.44
CA ASP A 7 -12.66 -23.82 -41.94
C ASP A 7 -11.83 -23.94 -40.65
N LYS A 8 -10.64 -23.31 -40.63
CA LYS A 8 -9.85 -22.98 -39.43
C LYS A 8 -9.97 -21.47 -39.24
N THR A 9 -10.98 -21.00 -38.50
CA THR A 9 -11.04 -19.59 -38.08
C THR A 9 -11.73 -19.43 -36.72
N GLY A 10 -10.94 -19.58 -35.65
CA GLY A 10 -11.39 -19.28 -34.27
C GLY A 10 -10.48 -18.35 -33.47
N GLY A 11 -9.19 -18.24 -33.82
CA GLY A 11 -8.20 -17.50 -33.03
C GLY A 11 -8.02 -16.01 -33.37
N GLY A 12 -8.42 -15.56 -34.57
CA GLY A 12 -8.00 -14.25 -35.11
C GLY A 12 -8.85 -13.04 -34.71
N ARG A 13 -10.03 -13.22 -34.09
CA ARG A 13 -10.99 -12.10 -33.88
C ARG A 13 -10.77 -11.30 -32.59
N ALA A 14 -10.08 -11.85 -31.59
CA ALA A 14 -9.74 -11.10 -30.37
C ALA A 14 -8.43 -10.28 -30.54
N GLU A 15 -7.50 -10.76 -31.36
CA GLU A 15 -6.19 -10.13 -31.57
C GLU A 15 -6.26 -8.91 -32.52
N ALA A 16 -7.16 -8.94 -33.51
CA ALA A 16 -7.31 -7.86 -34.50
C ALA A 16 -8.02 -6.59 -33.99
N ALA A 17 -8.68 -6.64 -32.82
CA ALA A 17 -9.45 -5.51 -32.29
C ALA A 17 -8.66 -4.58 -31.34
N ARG A 18 -7.39 -4.87 -31.05
CA ARG A 18 -6.55 -4.09 -30.11
C ARG A 18 -5.22 -3.60 -30.70
N ALA A 19 -5.09 -3.59 -32.02
CA ALA A 19 -3.97 -2.94 -32.71
C ALA A 19 -4.09 -1.41 -32.57
N GLY A 20 -3.61 -0.86 -31.44
CA GLY A 20 -3.69 0.57 -31.10
C GLY A 20 -4.05 0.86 -29.64
N ALA A 21 -4.33 -0.17 -28.82
CA ALA A 21 -4.52 0.04 -27.40
C ALA A 21 -3.16 0.32 -26.73
N PRO A 22 -3.05 1.33 -25.85
CA PRO A 22 -1.81 1.68 -25.16
C PRO A 22 -1.34 0.60 -24.16
N VAL A 23 -2.11 -0.48 -23.96
CA VAL A 23 -1.79 -1.53 -22.99
C VAL A 23 -1.91 -2.90 -23.64
N ARG A 24 -0.85 -3.71 -23.52
CA ARG A 24 -0.78 -5.11 -23.94
C ARG A 24 -0.44 -5.98 -22.74
N VAL A 25 -1.21 -7.05 -22.52
CA VAL A 25 -0.97 -7.99 -21.41
C VAL A 25 -0.46 -9.31 -21.97
N ILE A 26 0.60 -9.84 -21.37
CA ILE A 26 1.24 -11.12 -21.68
C ILE A 26 1.06 -12.00 -20.44
N ALA A 27 0.20 -13.01 -20.55
CA ALA A 27 -0.04 -13.95 -19.46
C ALA A 27 -0.25 -15.35 -20.04
N ASP A 28 0.77 -16.18 -19.99
CA ASP A 28 0.82 -17.45 -20.71
C ASP A 28 -0.25 -18.46 -20.24
N ASP A 29 -0.63 -18.42 -18.95
CA ASP A 29 -1.55 -19.38 -18.31
C ASP A 29 -2.82 -18.75 -17.71
N ALA A 30 -3.02 -17.44 -17.84
CA ALA A 30 -4.13 -16.73 -17.21
C ALA A 30 -5.20 -16.31 -18.23
N VAL A 31 -6.47 -16.54 -17.89
CA VAL A 31 -7.60 -16.16 -18.74
C VAL A 31 -7.90 -14.67 -18.59
N GLU A 32 -8.00 -13.96 -19.71
CA GLU A 32 -8.48 -12.57 -19.70
C GLU A 32 -10.00 -12.53 -19.44
N LEU A 33 -10.41 -11.70 -18.47
CA LEU A 33 -11.78 -11.45 -18.05
C LEU A 33 -12.13 -9.98 -18.21
N GLY A 34 -13.42 -9.65 -18.21
CA GLY A 34 -13.85 -8.26 -18.09
C GLY A 34 -13.35 -7.65 -16.77
N PHE A 35 -12.89 -6.39 -16.80
CA PHE A 35 -12.35 -5.74 -15.60
C PHE A 35 -13.34 -5.76 -14.42
N ASP A 36 -14.59 -5.40 -14.66
CA ASP A 36 -15.61 -5.37 -13.61
C ASP A 36 -15.96 -6.76 -13.10
N GLU A 37 -15.91 -7.78 -13.98
CA GLU A 37 -16.10 -9.18 -13.61
C GLU A 37 -14.98 -9.65 -12.69
N ALA A 38 -13.72 -9.47 -13.09
CA ALA A 38 -12.54 -9.80 -12.29
C ALA A 38 -12.53 -9.04 -10.96
N LEU A 39 -12.81 -7.73 -10.98
CA LEU A 39 -12.88 -6.89 -9.79
C LEU A 39 -13.99 -7.38 -8.85
N SER A 40 -15.14 -7.76 -9.39
CA SER A 40 -16.24 -8.30 -8.60
C SER A 40 -15.86 -9.66 -8.00
N ALA A 41 -15.16 -10.53 -8.72
CA ALA A 41 -14.69 -11.81 -8.19
C ALA A 41 -13.70 -11.62 -7.01
N VAL A 42 -12.75 -10.69 -7.16
CA VAL A 42 -11.80 -10.31 -6.09
C VAL A 42 -12.50 -9.67 -4.88
N ARG A 43 -13.50 -8.80 -5.12
CA ARG A 43 -14.22 -8.08 -4.06
C ARG A 43 -15.32 -8.90 -3.38
N ARG A 44 -16.00 -9.80 -4.11
CA ARG A 44 -17.09 -10.68 -3.59
C ARG A 44 -16.54 -11.72 -2.64
N LEU A 45 -15.31 -12.18 -2.84
CA LEU A 45 -14.56 -12.99 -1.88
C LEU A 45 -14.00 -12.10 -0.75
N ARG A 46 -14.94 -11.34 -0.18
CA ARG A 46 -14.77 -10.21 0.74
C ARG A 46 -14.24 -10.70 2.07
N GLY A 47 -12.91 -10.88 2.13
CA GLY A 47 -12.16 -11.17 3.33
C GLY A 47 -12.66 -12.43 4.03
N GLY A 48 -11.87 -13.49 3.99
CA GLY A 48 -12.03 -14.63 4.86
C GLY A 48 -12.30 -14.17 6.30
N PRO A 49 -12.92 -15.01 7.14
CA PRO A 49 -13.37 -14.65 8.48
C PRO A 49 -12.37 -13.82 9.30
N GLY A 50 -11.06 -14.02 9.09
CA GLY A 50 -9.99 -13.19 9.66
C GLY A 50 -10.03 -11.69 9.35
N ARG A 51 -10.47 -11.24 8.17
CA ARG A 51 -10.52 -9.81 7.80
C ARG A 51 -11.67 -9.05 8.47
N ARG A 52 -12.78 -9.74 8.80
CA ARG A 52 -13.91 -9.15 9.54
C ARG A 52 -13.56 -8.89 11.00
N LEU A 53 -12.77 -9.79 11.60
CA LEU A 53 -12.30 -9.65 12.98
C LEU A 53 -11.10 -8.71 13.11
N LEU A 54 -10.42 -8.38 12.02
CA LEU A 54 -9.22 -7.55 12.08
C LEU A 54 -9.51 -6.11 12.52
N LYS A 55 -10.56 -5.46 11.98
CA LYS A 55 -10.92 -4.10 12.39
C LYS A 55 -11.20 -3.97 13.89
N PRO A 56 -12.06 -4.80 14.50
CA PRO A 56 -12.26 -4.74 15.95
C PRO A 56 -11.00 -5.14 16.71
N LEU A 57 -10.19 -6.08 16.20
CA LEU A 57 -8.91 -6.44 16.83
C LEU A 57 -7.91 -5.27 16.83
N LEU A 58 -7.79 -4.54 15.73
CA LEU A 58 -6.93 -3.34 15.65
C LEU A 58 -7.39 -2.24 16.61
N LEU A 59 -8.71 -2.02 16.72
CA LEU A 59 -9.27 -1.06 17.67
C LEU A 59 -9.01 -1.49 19.12
N LEU A 60 -9.23 -2.77 19.45
CA LEU A 60 -8.98 -3.32 20.79
C LEU A 60 -7.50 -3.25 21.16
N CYS A 61 -6.62 -3.56 20.21
CA CYS A 61 -5.17 -3.52 20.39
C CYS A 61 -4.58 -2.13 20.18
N ALA A 62 -5.35 -1.09 19.83
CA ALA A 62 -4.84 0.24 19.51
C ALA A 62 -3.92 0.83 20.60
N PRO A 63 -4.23 0.69 21.92
CA PRO A 63 -3.31 1.14 22.97
C PRO A 63 -1.98 0.39 22.94
N LEU A 64 -1.96 -0.92 22.69
CA LEU A 64 -0.71 -1.69 22.59
C LEU A 64 0.05 -1.40 21.30
N LEU A 65 -0.65 -1.22 20.18
CA LEU A 65 -0.06 -0.85 18.90
C LEU A 65 0.56 0.55 18.92
N GLY A 66 0.06 1.45 19.78
CA GLY A 66 0.67 2.76 19.98
C GLY A 66 2.07 2.72 20.60
N ALA A 67 2.43 1.62 21.28
CA ALA A 67 3.77 1.37 21.82
C ALA A 67 4.82 1.17 20.73
N LEU A 68 4.41 0.75 19.53
CA LEU A 68 5.32 0.45 18.43
C LEU A 68 6.09 1.69 17.95
N ASP A 69 7.19 1.44 17.24
CA ASP A 69 7.95 2.49 16.58
C ASP A 69 7.14 3.21 15.48
N ASP A 70 7.56 4.41 15.12
CA ASP A 70 6.87 5.27 14.16
C ASP A 70 6.68 4.61 12.78
N ARG A 71 7.67 3.83 12.30
CA ARG A 71 7.59 3.16 11.00
C ARG A 71 6.52 2.08 11.00
N SER A 72 6.47 1.26 12.04
CA SER A 72 5.47 0.20 12.19
C SER A 72 4.04 0.77 12.28
N LYS A 73 3.84 1.88 13.01
CA LYS A 73 2.52 2.52 13.14
C LYS A 73 2.07 3.15 11.83
N ARG A 74 2.95 3.86 11.11
CA ARG A 74 2.63 4.43 9.79
C ARG A 74 2.28 3.34 8.78
N ALA A 75 3.01 2.23 8.78
CA ALA A 75 2.69 1.08 7.92
C ALA A 75 1.30 0.50 8.23
N LEU A 76 0.89 0.43 9.50
CA LEU A 76 -0.46 0.01 9.89
C LEU A 76 -1.54 1.00 9.46
N GLU A 77 -1.30 2.30 9.65
CA GLU A 77 -2.23 3.36 9.25
C GLU A 77 -2.47 3.37 7.73
N GLU A 78 -1.38 3.28 6.95
CA GLU A 78 -1.44 3.18 5.49
C GLU A 78 -2.15 1.89 5.03
N ALA A 79 -1.81 0.76 5.64
CA ALA A 79 -2.42 -0.53 5.30
C ALA A 79 -3.92 -0.58 5.65
N THR A 80 -4.32 0.10 6.73
CA THR A 80 -5.72 0.19 7.15
C THR A 80 -6.52 1.10 6.22
N GLY A 81 -5.91 2.20 5.75
CA GLY A 81 -6.53 3.14 4.80
C GLY A 81 -7.74 3.90 5.34
N ASP A 82 -8.03 3.78 6.63
CA ASP A 82 -9.16 4.41 7.32
C ASP A 82 -8.71 4.86 8.71
N SER A 83 -8.53 6.18 8.87
CA SER A 83 -8.05 6.81 10.11
C SER A 83 -8.99 6.63 11.29
N ARG A 84 -10.26 6.26 11.05
CA ARG A 84 -11.25 5.94 12.09
C ARG A 84 -10.99 4.58 12.73
N VAL A 85 -10.38 3.65 11.99
CA VAL A 85 -10.04 2.31 12.48
C VAL A 85 -8.68 2.33 13.16
N PHE A 86 -7.70 2.98 12.54
CA PHE A 86 -6.37 3.12 13.12
C PHE A 86 -5.73 4.41 12.62
N SER A 87 -5.23 5.22 13.55
CA SER A 87 -4.33 6.33 13.23
C SER A 87 -3.15 6.33 14.19
N THR A 88 -1.97 6.70 13.70
CA THR A 88 -0.75 6.72 14.50
C THR A 88 -0.90 7.64 15.72
N ALA A 89 -1.55 8.79 15.53
CA ALA A 89 -1.79 9.76 16.60
C ALA A 89 -2.74 9.20 17.68
N MET A 90 -3.87 8.62 17.30
CA MET A 90 -4.84 8.06 18.24
C MET A 90 -4.26 6.87 19.01
N ALA A 91 -3.60 5.94 18.31
CA ALA A 91 -2.97 4.79 18.94
C ALA A 91 -1.89 5.23 19.95
N THR A 92 -1.06 6.20 19.59
CA THR A 92 -0.04 6.76 20.50
C THR A 92 -0.67 7.46 21.70
N ALA A 93 -1.75 8.22 21.53
CA ALA A 93 -2.45 8.88 22.64
C ALA A 93 -3.09 7.87 23.60
N LEU A 94 -3.74 6.83 23.08
CA LEU A 94 -4.29 5.74 23.89
C LEU A 94 -3.18 4.97 24.63
N ASN A 95 -2.02 4.79 24.00
CA ASN A 95 -0.86 4.18 24.62
C ASN A 95 -0.30 5.04 25.76
N VAL A 96 -0.22 6.37 25.59
CA VAL A 96 0.16 7.28 26.67
C VAL A 96 -0.80 7.13 27.85
N VAL A 97 -2.12 7.13 27.60
CA VAL A 97 -3.11 6.91 28.67
C VAL A 97 -2.87 5.57 29.37
N LEU A 98 -2.58 4.50 28.62
CA LEU A 98 -2.23 3.19 29.17
C LEU A 98 -0.94 3.24 30.02
N ASP A 99 0.10 3.96 29.59
CA ASP A 99 1.36 4.11 30.32
C ASP A 99 1.16 4.77 31.69
N PHE A 100 0.23 5.73 31.78
CA PHE A 100 -0.19 6.34 33.04
C PHE A 100 -0.88 5.38 34.02
N PHE A 101 -1.31 4.20 33.57
CA PHE A 101 -1.74 3.10 34.45
C PHE A 101 -0.66 2.05 34.65
N LEU A 102 0.02 1.64 33.57
CA LEU A 102 1.01 0.56 33.61
C LEU A 102 2.22 0.89 34.47
N TYR A 103 2.79 2.09 34.37
CA TYR A 103 4.00 2.41 35.13
C TYR A 103 3.76 2.58 36.64
N PRO A 104 2.67 3.23 37.10
CA PRO A 104 2.34 3.21 38.53
C PRO A 104 2.08 1.80 39.07
N ILE A 105 1.40 0.93 38.30
CA ILE A 105 1.19 -0.47 38.69
C ILE A 105 2.51 -1.23 38.75
N ALA A 106 3.39 -1.07 37.76
CA ALA A 106 4.72 -1.67 37.77
C ALA A 106 5.56 -1.17 38.95
N GLY A 107 5.53 0.15 39.23
CA GLY A 107 6.16 0.75 40.40
C GLY A 107 5.66 0.13 41.70
N TYR A 108 4.35 -0.01 41.87
CA TYR A 108 3.74 -0.70 43.01
C TYR A 108 4.29 -2.12 43.18
N PHE A 109 4.35 -2.92 42.12
CA PHE A 109 4.91 -4.28 42.18
C PHE A 109 6.41 -4.30 42.52
N VAL A 110 7.18 -3.33 42.04
CA VAL A 110 8.59 -3.17 42.43
C VAL A 110 8.70 -2.86 43.92
N GLY A 111 7.83 -1.99 44.45
CA GLY A 111 7.77 -1.69 45.88
C GLY A 111 7.45 -2.92 46.74
N LEU A 112 6.48 -3.74 46.31
CA LEU A 112 6.16 -5.01 46.96
C LEU A 112 7.36 -5.97 46.95
N ALA A 113 8.02 -6.11 45.80
CA ALA A 113 9.21 -6.97 45.68
C ALA A 113 10.38 -6.48 46.55
N ALA A 114 10.45 -5.18 46.84
CA ALA A 114 11.41 -4.59 47.77
C ALA A 114 11.04 -4.78 49.26
N GLY A 115 9.91 -5.45 49.55
CA GLY A 115 9.47 -5.76 50.92
C GLY A 115 8.56 -4.71 51.56
N ASN A 116 8.09 -3.73 50.80
CA ASN A 116 7.14 -2.74 51.34
C ASN A 116 5.75 -3.37 51.56
N PRO A 117 5.09 -3.10 52.70
CA PRO A 117 3.74 -3.56 52.93
C PRO A 117 2.74 -2.92 51.94
N PRO A 118 1.77 -3.70 51.41
CA PRO A 118 0.84 -3.24 50.40
C PRO A 118 -0.07 -2.13 50.93
N LEU A 119 -0.33 -1.13 50.10
CA LEU A 119 -1.23 0.01 50.32
C LEU A 119 -0.86 0.85 51.55
N THR A 120 0.43 1.09 51.76
CA THR A 120 0.95 1.88 52.89
C THR A 120 1.65 3.15 52.44
N GLU A 121 1.98 4.06 53.35
CA GLU A 121 2.75 5.26 52.99
C GLU A 121 4.11 4.94 52.33
N SER A 122 4.66 3.76 52.61
CA SER A 122 5.93 3.29 52.06
C SER A 122 5.88 2.91 50.57
N ASP A 123 4.71 2.55 50.02
CA ASP A 123 4.57 2.20 48.60
C ASP A 123 4.23 3.39 47.70
N ARG A 124 3.72 4.49 48.28
CA ARG A 124 3.35 5.72 47.55
C ARG A 124 4.51 6.26 46.74
N GLY A 125 5.74 6.20 47.28
CA GLY A 125 6.95 6.66 46.59
C GLY A 125 7.16 5.93 45.25
N TRP A 126 6.91 4.63 45.20
CA TRP A 126 7.06 3.82 43.99
C TRP A 126 5.97 4.10 42.95
N ILE A 127 4.74 4.31 43.39
CA ILE A 127 3.62 4.70 42.52
C ILE A 127 3.89 6.08 41.89
N VAL A 128 4.33 7.05 42.71
CA VAL A 128 4.72 8.39 42.23
C VAL A 128 5.90 8.31 41.26
N LEU A 129 6.89 7.46 41.54
CA LEU A 129 8.00 7.24 40.62
C LEU A 129 7.50 6.69 39.26
N GLY A 130 6.58 5.74 39.26
CA GLY A 130 5.93 5.24 38.05
C GLY A 130 5.22 6.34 37.25
N LEU A 131 4.53 7.26 37.94
CA LEU A 131 3.88 8.42 37.32
C LEU A 131 4.90 9.39 36.69
N LEU A 132 6.03 9.63 37.37
CA LEU A 132 7.12 10.45 36.85
C LEU A 132 7.75 9.82 35.60
N VAL A 133 7.94 8.50 35.59
CA VAL A 133 8.43 7.76 34.42
C VAL A 133 7.46 7.91 33.24
N ALA A 134 6.16 7.71 33.47
CA ALA A 134 5.12 7.90 32.44
C ALA A 134 5.16 9.32 31.83
N THR A 135 5.32 10.32 32.69
CA THR A 135 5.40 11.73 32.29
C THR A 135 6.66 11.99 31.47
N ALA A 136 7.82 11.53 31.94
CA ALA A 136 9.10 11.71 31.25
C ALA A 136 9.08 11.06 29.86
N GLU A 137 8.57 9.83 29.75
CA GLU A 137 8.45 9.14 28.48
C GLU A 137 7.49 9.84 27.51
N THR A 138 6.35 10.33 28.00
CA THR A 138 5.39 11.09 27.19
C THR A 138 6.06 12.33 26.58
N LEU A 139 6.83 13.07 27.38
CA LEU A 139 7.58 14.24 26.91
C LEU A 139 8.62 13.86 25.84
N VAL A 140 9.35 12.76 26.04
CA VAL A 140 10.33 12.27 25.06
C VAL A 140 9.65 11.88 23.74
N ARG A 141 8.51 11.20 23.80
CA ARG A 141 7.78 10.72 22.63
C ARG A 141 7.12 11.83 21.83
N TRP A 142 6.71 12.91 22.49
CA TRP A 142 6.04 14.06 21.85
C TRP A 142 6.95 15.26 21.67
N ARG A 143 8.26 15.12 21.89
CA ARG A 143 9.24 16.21 21.83
C ARG A 143 9.19 17.03 20.53
N GLU A 144 8.86 16.40 19.41
CA GLU A 144 8.76 17.10 18.11
C GLU A 144 7.52 17.99 18.01
N GLY A 145 6.39 17.56 18.59
CA GLY A 145 5.19 18.39 18.66
C GLY A 145 5.33 19.52 19.68
N ILE A 146 5.83 19.19 20.88
CA ILE A 146 5.90 20.13 22.01
C ILE A 146 7.00 21.17 21.83
N PHE A 147 8.23 20.74 21.48
CA PHE A 147 9.38 21.66 21.44
C PHE A 147 9.69 22.22 20.05
N HIS A 148 9.24 21.57 18.97
CA HIS A 148 9.57 21.97 17.60
C HIS A 148 8.38 22.46 16.78
N ALA A 149 7.18 22.54 17.39
CA ALA A 149 5.94 23.07 16.79
C ALA A 149 5.68 22.57 15.36
N ARG A 150 6.03 21.31 15.08
CA ARG A 150 5.84 20.75 13.73
C ARG A 150 4.36 20.57 13.41
N PRO A 151 3.94 20.75 12.15
CA PRO A 151 2.59 20.39 11.69
C PRO A 151 2.27 18.94 12.09
N ALA A 152 1.03 18.68 12.51
CA ALA A 152 0.61 17.39 13.06
C ALA A 152 0.92 16.19 12.12
N GLU A 153 0.85 16.42 10.82
CA GLU A 153 1.17 15.48 9.74
C GLU A 153 2.66 15.11 9.63
N HIS A 154 3.55 15.85 10.30
CA HIS A 154 5.00 15.64 10.27
C HIS A 154 5.59 15.24 11.61
N ILE A 155 4.75 15.15 12.66
CA ILE A 155 5.21 14.73 13.98
C ILE A 155 5.57 13.25 13.92
N ARG A 156 6.80 12.91 14.31
CA ARG A 156 7.16 11.52 14.57
C ARG A 156 6.61 11.11 15.92
N HIS A 157 5.81 10.05 15.93
CA HIS A 157 5.25 9.52 17.16
C HIS A 157 6.17 8.41 17.69
N GLY A 158 7.00 8.73 18.67
CA GLY A 158 7.94 7.77 19.26
C GLY A 158 7.27 6.48 19.78
N GLY A 159 8.01 5.37 19.75
CA GLY A 159 7.61 4.13 20.43
C GLY A 159 7.78 4.24 21.94
N SER A 160 7.19 3.31 22.68
CA SER A 160 7.36 3.22 24.13
C SER A 160 8.60 2.42 24.53
N ALA A 161 9.00 2.47 25.80
CA ALA A 161 10.11 1.69 26.35
C ALA A 161 9.91 0.18 26.16
N TYR A 162 8.65 -0.28 26.23
CA TYR A 162 8.25 -1.67 25.97
C TYR A 162 7.78 -1.90 24.53
N GLY A 163 7.97 -0.93 23.64
CA GLY A 163 7.58 -1.01 22.24
C GLY A 163 8.28 -2.13 21.47
N ALA A 164 9.58 -2.36 21.76
CA ALA A 164 10.35 -3.44 21.12
C ALA A 164 9.81 -4.84 21.44
N PRO A 165 9.61 -5.24 22.72
CA PRO A 165 9.03 -6.56 23.03
C PRO A 165 7.58 -6.69 22.54
N VAL A 166 6.78 -5.62 22.60
CA VAL A 166 5.42 -5.64 22.02
C VAL A 166 5.46 -5.80 20.49
N GLY A 167 6.39 -5.14 19.81
CA GLY A 167 6.59 -5.28 18.37
C GLY A 167 6.98 -6.69 17.96
N TRP A 168 7.82 -7.37 18.75
CA TRP A 168 8.11 -8.78 18.54
C TRP A 168 6.87 -9.65 18.69
N LEU A 169 6.08 -9.45 19.76
CA LEU A 169 4.87 -10.22 20.04
C LEU A 169 3.77 -10.00 18.97
N LEU A 170 3.59 -8.77 18.53
CA LEU A 170 2.55 -8.37 17.57
C LEU A 170 2.99 -8.48 16.11
N ARG A 171 4.24 -8.85 15.84
CA ARG A 171 4.79 -9.02 14.48
C ARG A 171 3.89 -9.83 13.53
N PRO A 172 3.30 -11.00 13.90
CA PRO A 172 2.45 -11.75 12.98
C PRO A 172 1.16 -11.00 12.62
N LEU A 173 0.60 -10.25 13.57
CA LEU A 173 -0.58 -9.41 13.31
C LEU A 173 -0.23 -8.26 12.37
N VAL A 174 0.86 -7.53 12.67
CA VAL A 174 1.31 -6.39 11.86
C VAL A 174 1.65 -6.83 10.45
N SER A 175 2.39 -7.92 10.27
CA SER A 175 2.76 -8.43 8.95
C SER A 175 1.53 -8.88 8.14
N GLN A 176 0.52 -9.46 8.80
CA GLN A 176 -0.72 -9.84 8.14
C GLN A 176 -1.51 -8.62 7.65
N VAL A 177 -1.58 -7.55 8.46
CA VAL A 177 -2.28 -6.31 8.08
C VAL A 177 -1.55 -5.61 6.93
N VAL A 178 -0.24 -5.42 7.06
CA VAL A 178 0.59 -4.73 6.06
C VAL A 178 0.68 -5.50 4.75
N ARG A 179 0.60 -6.84 4.78
CA ARG A 179 0.55 -7.64 3.54
C ARG A 179 -0.67 -7.30 2.68
N TRP A 180 -1.81 -6.98 3.29
CA TRP A 180 -3.07 -6.80 2.56
C TRP A 180 -3.17 -5.52 1.76
N ARG A 181 -2.38 -4.51 2.10
CA ARG A 181 -2.36 -3.27 1.35
C ARG A 181 -0.94 -2.73 1.34
N ARG A 182 -0.32 -2.83 0.16
CA ARG A 182 1.01 -2.31 -0.11
C ARG A 182 0.89 -1.16 -1.09
N SER A 183 1.73 -0.17 -0.93
CA SER A 183 1.89 0.94 -1.85
C SER A 183 3.34 0.95 -2.30
N GLY A 184 3.58 1.43 -3.51
CA GLY A 184 4.90 1.91 -3.91
C GLY A 184 5.24 3.20 -3.17
N VAL A 185 6.21 3.95 -3.67
CA VAL A 185 6.66 5.19 -3.01
C VAL A 185 5.47 6.15 -2.88
N VAL A 186 5.08 6.50 -1.65
CA VAL A 186 4.22 7.65 -1.35
C VAL A 186 5.14 8.85 -1.19
N PRO A 187 5.27 9.73 -2.20
CA PRO A 187 6.19 10.84 -2.13
C PRO A 187 5.61 11.91 -1.22
N VAL A 188 6.41 12.34 -0.25
CA VAL A 188 6.11 13.51 0.57
C VAL A 188 6.49 14.75 -0.25
N ASP A 189 5.48 15.47 -0.73
CA ASP A 189 5.68 16.75 -1.42
C ASP A 189 6.31 17.74 -0.44
N GLY A 190 7.50 18.23 -0.77
CA GLY A 190 8.22 19.22 0.02
C GLY A 190 8.65 20.35 -0.90
N PHE A 191 8.27 21.58 -0.53
CA PHE A 191 8.52 22.85 -1.21
C PHE A 191 8.02 22.93 -2.66
N PHE A 192 6.95 23.71 -2.87
CA PHE A 192 6.47 24.10 -4.19
C PHE A 192 7.25 25.33 -4.66
N SER A 193 8.16 25.18 -5.62
CA SER A 193 8.48 26.28 -6.54
C SER A 193 8.10 25.85 -7.95
N PRO A 194 7.67 26.77 -8.83
CA PRO A 194 7.30 26.44 -10.21
C PRO A 194 8.46 25.81 -11.01
N GLU A 195 9.71 26.04 -10.59
CA GLU A 195 10.90 25.46 -11.24
C GLU A 195 11.14 24.00 -10.84
N PHE A 196 10.55 23.53 -9.73
CA PHE A 196 10.66 22.14 -9.28
C PHE A 196 9.31 21.42 -9.42
N GLU A 197 9.21 20.53 -10.41
CA GLU A 197 9.37 19.13 -10.04
C GLU A 197 8.53 18.55 -8.89
N SER A 198 7.19 18.43 -8.97
CA SER A 198 6.47 17.65 -7.94
C SER A 198 7.06 16.23 -7.84
N LYS A 199 7.49 15.83 -6.63
CA LYS A 199 8.19 14.54 -6.44
C LYS A 199 7.31 13.39 -6.91
N ARG A 200 5.99 13.47 -6.70
CA ARG A 200 5.05 12.47 -7.18
C ARG A 200 5.11 12.24 -8.67
N GLU A 201 5.14 13.32 -9.45
CA GLU A 201 5.18 13.22 -10.91
C GLU A 201 6.49 12.56 -11.38
N ARG A 202 7.59 12.87 -10.70
CA ARG A 202 8.87 12.20 -10.93
C ARG A 202 8.79 10.70 -10.65
N GLU A 203 8.25 10.29 -9.50
CA GLU A 203 8.12 8.87 -9.15
C GLU A 203 7.16 8.12 -10.10
N ARG A 204 6.12 8.77 -10.64
CA ARG A 204 5.23 8.17 -11.67
C ARG A 204 5.99 7.73 -12.92
N ARG A 205 6.99 8.50 -13.37
CA ARG A 205 7.80 8.15 -14.56
C ARG A 205 8.64 6.90 -14.41
N TYR A 206 8.99 6.56 -13.17
CA TYR A 206 9.70 5.32 -12.85
C TYR A 206 8.75 4.16 -12.57
N GLY A 207 7.43 4.37 -12.60
CA GLY A 207 6.45 3.35 -12.26
C GLY A 207 6.35 3.05 -10.77
N GLU A 208 6.83 3.95 -9.91
CA GLU A 208 6.92 3.74 -8.46
C GLU A 208 5.64 4.13 -7.71
N VAL A 209 4.70 4.82 -8.37
CA VAL A 209 3.43 5.23 -7.76
C VAL A 209 2.36 4.20 -8.06
N TYR A 210 2.31 3.17 -7.21
CA TYR A 210 1.29 2.12 -7.29
C TYR A 210 0.67 1.79 -5.93
N THR A 211 -0.46 1.10 -5.97
CA THR A 211 -1.12 0.49 -4.81
C THR A 211 -1.50 -0.95 -5.16
N VAL A 212 -1.36 -1.84 -4.20
CA VAL A 212 -1.73 -3.25 -4.27
C VAL A 212 -2.65 -3.53 -3.09
N GLU A 213 -3.87 -3.92 -3.38
CA GLU A 213 -4.81 -4.46 -2.41
C GLU A 213 -4.87 -5.97 -2.60
N GLU A 214 -4.29 -6.73 -1.67
CA GLU A 214 -4.37 -8.18 -1.70
C GLU A 214 -5.69 -8.67 -1.09
N HIS A 215 -6.27 -9.65 -1.76
CA HIS A 215 -7.47 -10.37 -1.35
C HIS A 215 -7.17 -11.87 -1.32
N ASP A 216 -8.05 -12.64 -0.68
CA ASP A 216 -7.86 -14.10 -0.63
C ASP A 216 -7.90 -14.72 -2.03
N ALA A 217 -8.79 -14.19 -2.89
CA ALA A 217 -9.02 -14.63 -4.25
C ALA A 217 -8.02 -14.13 -5.30
N GLY A 218 -7.19 -13.13 -4.97
CA GLY A 218 -6.48 -12.36 -5.98
C GLY A 218 -5.89 -11.07 -5.45
N ALA A 219 -5.45 -10.19 -6.33
CA ALA A 219 -4.98 -8.86 -5.98
C ALA A 219 -5.55 -7.81 -6.94
N TYR A 220 -5.71 -6.61 -6.41
CA TYR A 220 -6.08 -5.42 -7.16
C TYR A 220 -4.92 -4.45 -7.15
N VAL A 221 -4.35 -4.17 -8.32
CA VAL A 221 -3.22 -3.29 -8.50
C VAL A 221 -3.68 -2.04 -9.23
N ARG A 222 -3.27 -0.87 -8.74
CA ARG A 222 -3.48 0.42 -9.40
C ARG A 222 -2.14 1.13 -9.52
N LEU A 223 -1.71 1.39 -10.73
CA LEU A 223 -0.48 2.10 -11.08
C LEU A 223 -0.84 3.46 -11.70
N GLU A 224 -0.19 4.53 -11.24
CA GLU A 224 -0.30 5.87 -11.82
C GLU A 224 0.86 6.13 -12.78
N LEU A 225 0.53 6.38 -14.05
CA LEU A 225 1.47 6.82 -15.08
C LEU A 225 1.64 8.35 -15.03
N PRO A 226 2.76 8.87 -15.55
CA PRO A 226 3.00 10.31 -15.59
C PRO A 226 1.96 11.01 -16.47
N ARG A 227 1.57 12.19 -16.01
CA ARG A 227 0.59 13.11 -16.61
C ARG A 227 1.26 14.30 -17.29
N ARG A 228 2.47 14.68 -16.88
CA ARG A 228 3.18 15.87 -17.38
C ARG A 228 4.59 15.57 -17.86
N VAL A 229 4.96 16.22 -18.94
CA VAL A 229 6.34 16.27 -19.45
C VAL A 229 7.16 17.13 -18.47
N PRO A 230 8.34 16.66 -18.03
CA PRO A 230 9.14 17.42 -17.07
C PRO A 230 9.57 18.76 -17.67
N PRO A 231 9.59 19.83 -16.85
CA PRO A 231 10.05 21.14 -17.32
C PRO A 231 11.54 21.07 -17.69
N SER A 232 11.88 21.40 -18.93
CA SER A 232 13.27 21.47 -19.38
C SER A 232 13.43 22.42 -20.56
N ALA A 233 14.63 23.01 -20.69
CA ALA A 233 14.95 23.86 -21.85
C ALA A 233 14.82 23.10 -23.18
N ALA A 234 15.10 21.79 -23.18
CA ALA A 234 14.98 20.96 -24.37
C ALA A 234 13.51 20.74 -24.77
N ARG A 235 12.60 20.60 -23.80
CA ARG A 235 11.15 20.59 -24.03
C ARG A 235 10.70 21.89 -24.71
N ASP A 236 11.14 23.02 -24.18
CA ASP A 236 10.75 24.35 -24.67
C ASP A 236 11.31 24.63 -26.08
N GLN A 237 12.57 24.25 -26.36
CA GLN A 237 13.19 24.39 -27.67
C GLN A 237 12.52 23.54 -28.76
N LEU A 238 12.05 22.35 -28.40
CA LEU A 238 11.35 21.45 -29.33
C LEU A 238 9.84 21.75 -29.43
N GLY A 239 9.34 22.73 -28.68
CA GLY A 239 7.92 23.10 -28.67
C GLY A 239 7.01 21.96 -28.20
N LEU A 240 7.49 21.10 -27.30
CA LEU A 240 6.69 20.00 -26.77
C LEU A 240 5.64 20.53 -25.78
N GLY A 241 4.44 19.94 -25.80
CA GLY A 241 3.36 20.29 -24.87
C GLY A 241 3.68 19.90 -23.42
N GLU A 242 2.88 20.41 -22.48
CA GLU A 242 3.01 20.06 -21.06
C GLU A 242 2.45 18.68 -20.73
N GLU A 243 1.45 18.21 -21.48
CA GLU A 243 0.78 16.94 -21.24
C GLU A 243 1.63 15.77 -21.74
N MET A 244 1.77 14.75 -20.90
CA MET A 244 2.50 13.53 -21.25
C MET A 244 1.63 12.67 -22.19
N PRO A 245 2.16 12.17 -23.34
CA PRO A 245 1.44 11.21 -24.17
C PRO A 245 1.25 9.87 -23.43
N ASP A 246 0.38 9.02 -23.95
CA ASP A 246 0.24 7.66 -23.40
C ASP A 246 1.50 6.84 -23.68
N TYR A 247 1.89 6.03 -22.70
CA TYR A 247 2.96 5.06 -22.86
C TYR A 247 2.43 3.83 -23.62
N ASP A 248 3.27 3.17 -24.43
CA ASP A 248 3.06 1.76 -24.79
C ASP A 248 3.39 0.93 -23.56
N VAL A 249 2.36 0.39 -22.92
CA VAL A 249 2.48 -0.37 -21.69
C VAL A 249 2.35 -1.85 -21.97
N ARG A 250 3.32 -2.62 -21.49
CA ARG A 250 3.30 -4.08 -21.48
C ARG A 250 3.20 -4.58 -20.07
N VAL A 251 2.24 -5.44 -19.81
CA VAL A 251 2.02 -6.07 -18.51
C VAL A 251 2.35 -7.55 -18.66
N ALA A 252 3.19 -8.10 -17.80
CA ALA A 252 3.47 -9.52 -17.74
C ALA A 252 3.16 -10.08 -16.35
N LEU A 253 2.56 -11.26 -16.30
CA LEU A 253 2.34 -12.02 -15.07
C LEU A 253 3.40 -13.12 -14.97
N GLU A 254 4.39 -12.91 -14.12
CA GLU A 254 5.56 -13.78 -13.98
C GLU A 254 5.61 -14.37 -12.57
N GLY A 255 5.07 -15.57 -12.38
CA GLY A 255 5.05 -16.26 -11.09
C GLY A 255 4.29 -15.46 -10.02
N GLU A 256 4.99 -14.88 -9.06
CA GLU A 256 4.46 -14.03 -7.97
C GLU A 256 4.73 -12.54 -8.20
N ARG A 257 4.91 -12.13 -9.46
CA ARG A 257 5.20 -10.74 -9.83
C ARG A 257 4.34 -10.30 -11.01
N LEU A 258 3.90 -9.06 -10.92
CA LEU A 258 3.30 -8.31 -12.01
C LEU A 258 4.36 -7.34 -12.53
N VAL A 259 4.86 -7.58 -13.73
CA VAL A 259 5.89 -6.76 -14.37
C VAL A 259 5.19 -5.79 -15.32
N VAL A 260 5.24 -4.50 -15.02
CA VAL A 260 4.68 -3.46 -15.89
C VAL A 260 5.82 -2.69 -16.53
N ARG A 261 5.92 -2.73 -17.86
CA ARG A 261 6.91 -2.00 -18.64
C ARG A 261 6.21 -0.91 -19.42
N GLY A 262 6.62 0.33 -19.27
CA GLY A 262 6.14 1.43 -20.09
C GLY A 262 7.22 1.94 -21.01
N ARG A 263 6.85 2.28 -22.24
CA ARG A 263 7.72 2.92 -23.24
C ARG A 263 7.07 4.17 -23.83
N VAL A 264 7.83 5.26 -23.94
CA VAL A 264 7.43 6.43 -24.74
C VAL A 264 7.63 6.10 -26.22
N GLU A 265 6.56 6.21 -27.03
CA GLU A 265 6.64 5.97 -28.48
C GLU A 265 7.03 7.22 -29.29
N ASP A 266 6.68 8.43 -28.84
CA ASP A 266 6.96 9.67 -29.58
C ASP A 266 8.47 9.95 -29.64
N ASP A 267 9.06 9.88 -30.84
CA ASP A 267 10.48 10.11 -31.10
C ASP A 267 10.95 11.51 -30.67
N ARG A 268 10.10 12.55 -30.81
CA ARG A 268 10.45 13.91 -30.38
C ARG A 268 10.55 13.99 -28.86
N LEU A 269 9.66 13.30 -28.17
CA LEU A 269 9.70 13.21 -26.72
C LEU A 269 10.85 12.31 -26.24
N ARG A 270 11.15 11.22 -26.95
CA ARG A 270 12.32 10.38 -26.66
C ARG A 270 13.63 11.16 -26.76
N ALA A 271 13.72 12.16 -27.65
CA ALA A 271 14.91 13.00 -27.77
C ALA A 271 15.20 13.85 -26.52
N VAL A 272 14.20 14.12 -25.68
CA VAL A 272 14.38 14.83 -24.40
C VAL A 272 14.52 13.91 -23.19
N CYS A 273 14.22 12.61 -23.35
CA CYS A 273 14.49 11.59 -22.34
C CYS A 273 16.01 11.45 -22.13
N GLY A 274 16.44 11.37 -20.88
CA GLY A 274 17.86 11.31 -20.51
C GLY A 274 18.62 12.64 -20.57
N ILE A 275 18.11 13.66 -21.29
CA ILE A 275 18.60 15.05 -21.22
C ILE A 275 17.91 15.78 -20.06
N SER A 276 16.61 15.58 -19.91
CA SER A 276 15.85 16.14 -18.79
C SER A 276 16.10 15.31 -17.52
N PRO A 277 16.33 15.95 -16.36
CA PRO A 277 16.50 15.24 -15.10
C PRO A 277 15.31 14.31 -14.83
N ALA A 278 15.62 13.08 -14.43
CA ALA A 278 14.63 12.12 -13.98
C ALA A 278 13.51 11.79 -15.01
N PHE A 279 13.87 11.75 -16.29
CA PHE A 279 12.96 11.38 -17.38
C PHE A 279 13.49 10.18 -18.18
N PRO A 280 13.19 8.95 -17.74
CA PRO A 280 13.51 7.76 -18.50
C PRO A 280 12.56 7.61 -19.70
N ALA A 281 13.09 7.15 -20.84
CA ALA A 281 12.27 6.84 -22.02
C ALA A 281 11.44 5.56 -21.83
N ASP A 282 11.94 4.66 -20.98
CA ASP A 282 11.37 3.35 -20.72
C ASP A 282 11.48 3.07 -19.20
N PHE A 283 10.45 2.46 -18.60
CA PHE A 283 10.48 2.03 -17.20
C PHE A 283 10.03 0.58 -17.07
N ALA A 284 10.41 -0.06 -15.96
CA ALA A 284 9.93 -1.38 -15.57
C ALA A 284 9.64 -1.38 -14.07
N ALA A 285 8.37 -1.61 -13.71
CA ALA A 285 7.91 -1.77 -12.34
C ALA A 285 7.64 -3.25 -12.06
N GLU A 286 8.31 -3.80 -11.06
CA GLU A 286 8.07 -5.16 -10.57
C GLU A 286 7.22 -5.11 -9.30
N ILE A 287 5.94 -5.45 -9.44
CA ILE A 287 4.98 -5.37 -8.35
C ILE A 287 4.75 -6.78 -7.78
N PRO A 288 5.17 -7.07 -6.54
CA PRO A 288 4.98 -8.39 -5.95
C PRO A 288 3.50 -8.67 -5.67
N VAL A 289 3.00 -9.81 -6.15
CA VAL A 289 1.60 -10.26 -6.04
C VAL A 289 1.56 -11.74 -5.66
N THR A 290 0.77 -12.11 -4.67
CA THR A 290 0.81 -13.49 -4.13
C THR A 290 0.08 -14.52 -5.01
N GLY A 291 0.79 -15.60 -5.38
CA GLY A 291 0.24 -16.88 -5.83
C GLY A 291 0.19 -17.11 -7.35
N PRO A 292 -0.03 -18.37 -7.81
CA PRO A 292 -0.22 -18.65 -9.21
C PRO A 292 -1.56 -18.07 -9.69
N PHE A 293 -1.54 -17.34 -10.80
CA PHE A 293 -2.72 -16.69 -11.35
C PHE A 293 -3.46 -17.60 -12.33
N GLY A 294 -4.78 -17.52 -12.33
CA GLY A 294 -5.66 -18.23 -13.27
C GLY A 294 -6.49 -17.30 -14.15
N GLY A 295 -6.57 -16.02 -13.80
CA GLY A 295 -7.25 -15.03 -14.62
C GLY A 295 -6.82 -13.61 -14.30
N PHE A 296 -7.10 -12.67 -15.20
CA PHE A 296 -6.82 -11.26 -15.02
C PHE A 296 -7.84 -10.39 -15.74
N GLY A 297 -7.97 -9.13 -15.32
CA GLY A 297 -8.70 -8.10 -16.05
C GLY A 297 -8.01 -6.77 -15.84
N TYR A 298 -8.08 -5.87 -16.82
CA TYR A 298 -7.41 -4.57 -16.72
C TYR A 298 -8.26 -3.44 -17.29
N ARG A 299 -7.95 -2.22 -16.83
CA ARG A 299 -8.55 -0.97 -17.31
C ARG A 299 -7.50 0.12 -17.30
N TYR A 300 -7.47 0.91 -18.37
CA TYR A 300 -6.59 2.06 -18.49
C TYR A 300 -7.42 3.32 -18.77
N GLN A 301 -7.42 4.26 -17.83
CA GLN A 301 -8.18 5.52 -17.90
C GLN A 301 -7.45 6.62 -17.12
N ASP A 302 -7.42 7.85 -17.64
CA ASP A 302 -6.80 9.02 -16.97
C ASP A 302 -5.38 8.73 -16.43
N LYS A 303 -4.50 8.21 -17.30
CA LYS A 303 -3.12 7.83 -16.95
C LYS A 303 -3.03 6.87 -15.75
N THR A 304 -4.08 6.09 -15.50
CA THR A 304 -4.15 5.14 -14.40
C THR A 304 -4.41 3.76 -14.97
N LEU A 305 -3.49 2.83 -14.70
CA LEU A 305 -3.60 1.43 -15.05
C LEU A 305 -4.08 0.64 -13.85
N GLU A 306 -5.29 0.10 -13.94
CA GLU A 306 -5.89 -0.77 -12.94
C GLU A 306 -5.84 -2.21 -13.46
N ILE A 307 -5.28 -3.12 -12.67
CA ILE A 307 -5.11 -4.54 -13.01
C ILE A 307 -5.67 -5.36 -11.86
N VAL A 308 -6.53 -6.30 -12.19
CA VAL A 308 -7.05 -7.30 -11.27
C VAL A 308 -6.44 -8.64 -11.66
N VAL A 309 -5.86 -9.34 -10.70
CA VAL A 309 -5.34 -10.70 -10.88
C VAL A 309 -6.10 -11.66 -9.98
N LEU A 310 -6.52 -12.80 -10.52
CA LEU A 310 -7.21 -13.87 -9.80
C LEU A 310 -6.28 -15.05 -9.62
N LYS A 311 -6.25 -15.59 -8.41
CA LYS A 311 -5.51 -16.82 -8.11
C LYS A 311 -6.16 -18.02 -8.80
N LYS A 312 -5.34 -18.98 -9.21
CA LYS A 312 -5.78 -20.24 -9.79
C LYS A 312 -6.74 -20.94 -8.82
N GLY A 313 -7.93 -21.31 -9.30
CA GLY A 313 -8.98 -21.94 -8.50
C GLY A 313 -9.96 -20.97 -7.83
N ALA A 314 -9.75 -19.65 -7.91
CA ALA A 314 -10.80 -18.69 -7.60
C ALA A 314 -11.92 -18.81 -8.65
N ARG A 315 -13.11 -19.27 -8.23
CA ARG A 315 -14.24 -19.40 -9.15
C ARG A 315 -14.81 -18.02 -9.46
N VAL A 316 -14.85 -17.70 -10.75
CA VAL A 316 -15.71 -16.66 -11.29
C VAL A 316 -17.04 -17.35 -11.54
N ASP A 317 -17.96 -17.26 -10.59
CA ASP A 317 -19.31 -17.78 -10.81
C ASP A 317 -19.95 -16.89 -11.89
N GLY A 318 -20.05 -17.42 -13.11
CA GLY A 318 -20.69 -16.76 -14.26
C GLY A 318 -22.19 -16.54 -14.09
N ASP A 319 -22.74 -16.93 -12.94
CA ASP A 319 -24.13 -16.74 -12.57
C ASP A 319 -24.18 -16.51 -11.07
N GLY A 320 -24.81 -15.44 -10.59
CA GLY A 320 -24.74 -14.96 -9.21
C GLY A 320 -25.39 -15.86 -8.14
N SER A 321 -25.23 -17.19 -8.22
CA SER A 321 -25.81 -18.16 -7.31
C SER A 321 -24.73 -18.90 -6.50
N ASN A 322 -24.88 -18.77 -5.18
CA ASN A 322 -23.96 -19.24 -4.16
C ASN A 322 -24.15 -20.76 -3.95
N GLN A 323 -23.43 -21.62 -4.67
CA GLN A 323 -23.37 -23.04 -4.31
C GLN A 323 -22.26 -23.31 -3.31
N ARG A 324 -22.61 -23.29 -2.02
CA ARG A 324 -21.83 -23.93 -0.96
C ARG A 324 -21.73 -25.42 -1.25
N ALA A 325 -20.55 -25.87 -1.66
CA ALA A 325 -20.20 -27.28 -1.57
C ALA A 325 -20.14 -27.66 -0.08
N ARG A 326 -21.16 -28.38 0.39
CA ARG A 326 -21.04 -29.24 1.57
C ARG A 326 -20.23 -30.46 1.14
N GLY A 327 -19.09 -30.66 1.80
CA GLY A 327 -18.42 -31.93 1.99
C GLY A 327 -18.15 -32.06 3.48
#